data_AF-A0A090CSU5-F1
#
_entry.id   AF-A0A090CSU5-F1
#
_cell.length_a   1.000
_cell.length_b   1.000
_cell.length_c   1.000
_cell.angle_alpha   90.00
_cell.angle_beta   90.00
_cell.angle_gamma   90.00
#
_symmetry.space_group_name_H-M   'P 1'
#
loop_
_entity.id
_entity.type
_entity.pdbx_description
1 polymer ?
#
loop_
_entity_poly.entity_id
_entity_poly.type
_entity_poly.pdbx_seq_one_letter_code
_entity_poly.pdbx_strand_id
1 'polypeptide(L)'
;MSGAALLSWSHLNGSSLVVVTSAGLAFYGLALTIYRIWFHPLAGFPGPKLAAATGWYQTYYEVMTYGKLSFKLAELHTRYGPIVRFSPWELSIRDPGFYQNSYAHGSVRRTESFMSYTAYDRSPSNHSFLVVQLSSKKTRLLRRHNLSLLA
;
A
#
# COMPACT_ATOMS: atom_id res chain seq x y z
N MET A 1 43.21 8.46 -48.24
CA MET A 1 42.52 7.17 -48.49
C MET A 1 41.59 6.90 -47.31
N SER A 2 40.33 7.28 -47.50
CA SER A 2 39.10 6.76 -46.89
C SER A 2 39.06 6.45 -45.39
N GLY A 3 39.13 7.50 -44.56
CA GLY A 3 38.64 7.44 -43.18
C GLY A 3 37.20 7.95 -43.12
N ALA A 4 36.21 7.06 -43.04
CA ALA A 4 34.84 7.35 -42.60
C ALA A 4 33.98 6.07 -42.69
N ALA A 5 34.28 5.06 -41.87
CA ALA A 5 33.26 4.07 -41.50
C ALA A 5 32.29 4.75 -40.51
N LEU A 6 31.48 5.67 -41.03
CA LEU A 6 30.40 6.31 -40.30
C LEU A 6 29.39 5.20 -39.97
N LEU A 7 29.21 4.96 -38.67
CA LEU A 7 28.17 4.16 -38.06
C LEU A 7 26.89 4.23 -38.90
N SER A 8 26.59 3.18 -39.67
CA SER A 8 25.40 3.18 -40.53
C SER A 8 24.17 3.03 -39.63
N TRP A 9 23.43 4.12 -39.47
CA TRP A 9 22.16 4.23 -38.73
C TRP A 9 21.00 3.48 -39.42
N SER A 10 21.27 2.38 -40.13
CA SER A 10 20.38 1.74 -41.10
C SER A 10 19.45 0.66 -40.52
N HIS A 11 19.23 0.60 -39.20
CA HIS A 11 18.41 -0.45 -38.57
C HIS A 11 17.41 0.03 -37.50
N LEU A 12 17.13 1.34 -37.41
CA LEU A 12 16.04 1.86 -36.59
C LEU A 12 14.69 1.64 -37.30
N ASN A 13 14.32 0.37 -37.43
CA ASN A 13 13.00 -0.04 -37.91
C ASN A 13 11.95 0.37 -36.86
N GLY A 14 10.79 0.89 -37.26
CA GLY A 14 9.74 1.28 -36.29
C GLY A 14 9.36 0.15 -35.31
N SER A 15 9.47 -1.10 -35.74
CA SER A 15 9.29 -2.29 -34.90
C SER A 15 10.34 -2.42 -33.78
N SER A 16 11.61 -2.07 -34.01
CA SER A 16 12.64 -2.12 -32.97
C SER A 16 12.40 -1.07 -31.90
N LEU A 17 11.88 0.11 -32.27
CA LEU A 17 11.46 1.13 -31.30
C LEU A 17 10.30 0.65 -30.42
N VAL A 18 9.29 -0.02 -30.98
CA VAL A 18 8.16 -0.60 -30.22
C VAL A 18 8.63 -1.70 -29.26
N VAL A 19 9.55 -2.56 -29.70
CA VAL A 19 10.10 -3.62 -28.84
C VAL A 19 10.94 -3.04 -27.70
N VAL A 20 11.82 -2.07 -27.98
CA VAL A 20 12.66 -1.45 -26.95
C VAL A 20 11.81 -0.66 -25.94
N THR A 21 10.80 0.08 -26.40
CA THR A 21 9.90 0.84 -25.52
C THR A 21 9.02 -0.08 -24.66
N SER A 22 8.45 -1.13 -25.24
CA SER A 22 7.65 -2.11 -24.49
C SER A 22 8.49 -2.89 -23.47
N ALA A 23 9.70 -3.30 -23.84
CA ALA A 23 10.65 -3.94 -22.92
C ALA A 23 11.07 -2.99 -21.78
N GLY A 24 11.33 -1.71 -22.09
CA GLY A 24 11.63 -0.68 -21.09
C GLY A 24 10.49 -0.44 -20.11
N LEU A 25 9.24 -0.37 -20.59
CA LEU A 25 8.05 -0.25 -19.75
C LEU A 25 7.84 -1.48 -18.85
N ALA A 26 8.01 -2.68 -19.40
CA ALA A 26 7.92 -3.92 -18.63
C ALA A 26 9.00 -3.99 -17.54
N PHE A 27 10.24 -3.64 -17.88
CA PHE A 27 11.35 -3.58 -16.94
C PHE A 27 11.10 -2.56 -15.82
N TYR A 28 10.64 -1.36 -16.18
CA TYR A 28 10.27 -0.32 -15.21
C TYR A 28 9.16 -0.78 -14.27
N GLY A 29 8.11 -1.42 -14.80
CA GLY A 29 7.01 -1.97 -14.00
C GLY A 29 7.47 -3.05 -13.02
N LEU A 30 8.34 -3.97 -13.46
CA LEU A 30 8.94 -5.00 -12.60
C LEU A 30 9.83 -4.40 -11.53
N ALA A 31 10.74 -3.49 -11.90
CA ALA A 31 11.63 -2.81 -10.96
C ALA A 31 10.84 -2.03 -9.90
N LEU A 32 9.80 -1.30 -10.31
CA LEU A 32 8.91 -0.56 -9.41
C LEU A 32 8.17 -1.50 -8.45
N THR A 33 7.72 -2.66 -8.93
CA THR A 33 7.02 -3.66 -8.12
C THR A 33 7.96 -4.25 -7.06
N ILE A 34 9.18 -4.62 -7.44
CA ILE A 34 10.20 -5.13 -6.53
C ILE A 34 10.54 -4.06 -5.48
N TYR A 35 10.71 -2.80 -5.90
CA TYR A 35 10.94 -1.67 -5.00
C TYR A 35 9.81 -1.52 -3.97
N ARG A 36 8.55 -1.59 -4.40
CA ARG A 36 7.37 -1.44 -3.52
C ARG A 36 7.20 -2.57 -2.51
N ILE A 37 7.60 -3.79 -2.88
CA ILE A 37 7.49 -4.96 -2.00
C ILE A 37 8.62 -4.97 -0.97
N TRP A 38 9.86 -4.69 -1.37
CA TRP A 38 11.04 -4.93 -0.53
C TRP A 38 11.65 -3.66 0.08
N PHE A 39 11.74 -2.58 -0.69
CA PHE A 39 12.45 -1.36 -0.28
C PHE A 39 11.50 -0.28 0.25
N HIS A 40 10.20 -0.47 0.09
CA HIS A 40 9.22 0.47 0.63
C HIS A 40 9.24 0.46 2.16
N PRO A 41 9.11 1.61 2.85
CA PRO A 41 9.11 1.67 4.31
C PRO A 41 7.98 0.86 4.97
N LEU A 42 6.95 0.51 4.21
CA LEU A 42 5.83 -0.35 4.62
C LEU A 42 6.04 -1.86 4.34
N ALA A 43 7.19 -2.26 3.79
CA ALA A 43 7.53 -3.66 3.51
C ALA A 43 7.59 -4.54 4.77
N GLY A 44 7.88 -3.94 5.93
CA GLY A 44 7.96 -4.66 7.20
C GLY A 44 6.62 -5.02 7.84
N PHE A 45 5.49 -4.63 7.24
CA PHE A 45 4.16 -4.97 7.77
C PHE A 45 3.57 -6.18 7.05
N PRO A 46 2.89 -7.09 7.78
CA PRO A 46 2.34 -8.30 7.19
C PRO A 46 1.17 -7.99 6.26
N GLY A 47 1.00 -8.77 5.19
CA GLY A 47 -0.11 -8.65 4.26
C GLY A 47 0.10 -9.39 2.94
N PRO A 48 -0.92 -9.44 2.06
CA PRO A 48 -0.82 -10.08 0.76
C PRO A 48 0.26 -9.42 -0.11
N LYS A 49 1.18 -10.20 -0.69
CA LYS A 49 2.22 -9.65 -1.58
C LYS A 49 1.65 -8.91 -2.79
N LEU A 50 0.50 -9.36 -3.30
CA LEU A 50 -0.22 -8.70 -4.39
C LEU A 50 -0.69 -7.28 -3.99
N ALA A 51 -1.15 -7.13 -2.75
CA ALA A 51 -1.53 -5.84 -2.19
C ALA A 51 -0.33 -4.91 -1.98
N ALA A 52 0.84 -5.47 -1.64
CA ALA A 52 2.08 -4.70 -1.54
C ALA A 52 2.65 -4.29 -2.91
N ALA A 53 2.39 -5.07 -3.96
CA ALA A 53 2.89 -4.87 -5.31
C ALA A 53 2.15 -3.74 -6.04
N THR A 54 0.81 -3.78 -6.03
CA THR A 54 -0.01 -2.88 -6.83
C THR A 54 -1.31 -2.50 -6.12
N GLY A 55 -1.84 -1.30 -6.44
CA GLY A 55 -3.17 -0.87 -5.98
C GLY A 55 -4.33 -1.64 -6.62
N TRP A 56 -4.04 -2.44 -7.65
CA TRP A 56 -5.03 -3.27 -8.32
C TRP A 56 -5.71 -4.26 -7.37
N TYR A 57 -5.04 -4.69 -6.30
CA TYR A 57 -5.67 -5.53 -5.28
C TYR A 57 -6.86 -4.82 -4.61
N GLN A 58 -6.67 -3.57 -4.17
CA GLN A 58 -7.73 -2.75 -3.60
C GLN A 58 -8.83 -2.48 -4.63
N THR A 59 -8.45 -2.01 -5.83
CA THR A 59 -9.41 -1.71 -6.89
C THR A 59 -10.25 -2.92 -7.29
N TYR A 60 -9.67 -4.13 -7.30
CA TYR A 60 -10.40 -5.36 -7.56
C TYR A 60 -11.52 -5.57 -6.53
N TYR A 61 -11.21 -5.46 -5.22
CA TYR A 61 -12.23 -5.68 -4.20
C TYR A 61 -13.22 -4.52 -4.07
N GLU A 62 -12.83 -3.29 -4.40
CA GLU A 62 -13.75 -2.15 -4.41
C GLU A 62 -14.71 -2.20 -5.60
N VAL A 63 -14.17 -2.37 -6.82
CA VAL A 63 -14.95 -2.24 -8.06
C VAL A 63 -15.60 -3.56 -8.45
N MET A 64 -14.85 -4.67 -8.47
CA MET A 64 -15.36 -5.94 -9.00
C MET A 64 -16.17 -6.73 -7.98
N THR A 65 -15.93 -6.54 -6.67
CA THR A 65 -16.74 -7.19 -5.64
C THR A 65 -17.79 -6.30 -5.00
N TYR A 66 -18.19 -5.20 -5.66
CA TYR A 66 -19.24 -4.29 -5.20
C TYR A 66 -19.00 -3.78 -3.76
N GLY A 67 -17.77 -3.32 -3.46
CA GLY A 67 -17.45 -2.77 -2.14
C GLY A 67 -17.24 -3.78 -1.02
N LYS A 68 -17.07 -5.08 -1.31
CA LYS A 68 -16.75 -6.11 -0.29
C LYS A 68 -15.32 -6.05 0.27
N LEU A 69 -14.58 -4.97 0.00
CA LEU A 69 -13.25 -4.74 0.58
C LEU A 69 -13.26 -4.86 2.11
N SER A 70 -14.33 -4.39 2.77
CA SER A 70 -14.44 -4.42 4.23
C SER A 70 -14.42 -5.83 4.82
N PHE A 71 -15.13 -6.76 4.19
CA PHE A 71 -15.11 -8.18 4.59
C PHE A 71 -13.75 -8.81 4.33
N LYS A 72 -13.09 -8.44 3.21
CA LYS A 72 -11.76 -8.97 2.91
C LYS A 72 -10.72 -8.47 3.90
N LEU A 73 -10.75 -7.18 4.26
CA LEU A 73 -9.93 -6.64 5.33
C LEU A 73 -10.23 -7.35 6.65
N ALA A 74 -11.50 -7.70 6.90
CA ALA A 74 -11.86 -8.45 8.09
C ALA A 74 -11.13 -9.78 8.20
N GLU A 75 -11.18 -10.57 7.13
CA GLU A 75 -10.45 -11.84 6.99
C GLU A 75 -8.94 -11.66 7.09
N LEU A 76 -8.40 -10.63 6.44
CA LEU A 76 -6.97 -10.35 6.44
C LEU A 76 -6.46 -10.01 7.85
N HIS A 77 -7.21 -9.24 8.63
CA HIS A 77 -6.87 -8.98 10.02
C HIS A 77 -6.95 -10.23 10.90
N THR A 78 -7.88 -11.14 10.64
CA THR A 78 -7.93 -12.44 11.32
C THR A 78 -6.69 -13.28 11.01
N ARG A 79 -6.14 -13.17 9.79
CA ARG A 79 -4.98 -13.96 9.35
C ARG A 79 -3.63 -13.35 9.73
N TYR A 80 -3.47 -12.04 9.58
CA TYR A 80 -2.20 -11.33 9.70
C TYR A 80 -2.08 -10.49 10.98
N GLY A 81 -3.17 -10.32 11.73
CA GLY A 81 -3.21 -9.60 12.99
C GLY A 81 -3.78 -8.17 12.87
N PRO A 82 -3.59 -7.34 13.91
CA PRO A 82 -4.26 -6.04 14.03
C PRO A 82 -3.76 -4.99 13.03
N ILE A 83 -2.60 -5.17 12.40
CA ILE A 83 -2.03 -4.23 11.42
C ILE A 83 -1.75 -5.01 10.13
N VAL A 84 -2.42 -4.64 9.03
CA VAL A 84 -2.28 -5.34 7.75
C VAL A 84 -2.06 -4.38 6.60
N ARG A 85 -1.11 -4.71 5.72
CA ARG A 85 -0.91 -4.01 4.46
C ARG A 85 -1.88 -4.53 3.40
N PHE A 86 -2.80 -3.67 2.97
CA PHE A 86 -3.79 -4.00 1.93
C PHE A 86 -3.64 -3.20 0.64
N SER A 87 -2.77 -2.19 0.63
CA SER A 87 -2.32 -1.46 -0.56
C SER A 87 -0.84 -1.07 -0.46
N PRO A 88 -0.20 -0.61 -1.55
CA PRO A 88 1.22 -0.30 -1.51
C PRO A 88 1.56 0.89 -0.59
N TRP A 89 0.60 1.81 -0.40
CA TRP A 89 0.72 3.07 0.34
C TRP A 89 -0.18 3.14 1.60
N GLU A 90 -1.05 2.16 1.82
CA GLU A 90 -2.00 2.12 2.94
C GLU A 90 -1.85 0.88 3.80
N LEU A 91 -2.03 1.08 5.10
CA LEU A 91 -2.23 0.00 6.07
C LEU A 91 -3.64 0.11 6.64
N SER A 92 -4.23 -1.06 6.86
CA SER A 92 -5.44 -1.24 7.64
C SER A 92 -5.04 -1.55 9.08
N ILE A 93 -5.62 -0.84 10.04
CA ILE A 93 -5.33 -1.00 11.46
C ILE A 93 -6.62 -1.25 12.21
N ARG A 94 -6.61 -2.27 13.06
CA ARG A 94 -7.68 -2.63 14.01
C ARG A 94 -7.08 -2.75 15.41
N ASP A 95 -6.64 -1.63 15.95
CA ASP A 95 -6.10 -1.55 17.31
C ASP A 95 -6.57 -0.26 17.99
N PRO A 96 -7.46 -0.34 19.00
CA PRO A 96 -7.94 0.81 19.78
C PRO A 96 -6.82 1.69 20.36
N GLY A 97 -5.70 1.10 20.77
CA GLY A 97 -4.56 1.83 21.35
C GLY A 97 -3.85 2.72 20.33
N PHE A 98 -3.79 2.26 19.07
CA PHE A 98 -3.21 3.05 17.99
C PHE A 98 -4.04 4.31 17.69
N TYR A 99 -5.38 4.21 17.72
CA TYR A 99 -6.27 5.35 17.47
C TYR A 99 -6.04 6.51 18.45
N GLN A 100 -5.88 6.19 19.73
CA GLN A 100 -5.66 7.19 20.78
C GLN A 100 -4.38 8.00 20.54
N ASN A 101 -3.35 7.36 19.99
CA ASN A 101 -2.06 7.99 19.70
C ASN A 101 -2.03 8.67 18.32
N SER A 102 -2.76 8.16 17.31
CA SER A 102 -2.71 8.67 15.94
C SER A 102 -3.62 9.86 15.68
N TYR A 103 -4.81 9.92 16.28
CA TYR A 103 -5.82 10.95 16.00
C TYR A 103 -5.63 12.27 16.76
N ALA A 104 -4.59 12.38 17.60
CA ALA A 104 -4.27 13.62 18.32
C ALA A 104 -3.76 14.79 17.44
N HIS A 105 -3.87 14.71 16.11
CA HIS A 105 -3.30 15.66 15.15
C HIS A 105 -4.34 16.59 14.48
N GLY A 106 -5.37 17.00 15.21
CA GLY A 106 -6.34 18.02 14.79
C GLY A 106 -7.04 18.64 15.99
N SER A 107 -7.72 19.78 15.78
CA SER A 107 -8.48 20.54 16.80
C SER A 107 -9.66 19.77 17.43
N VAL A 108 -9.82 18.49 17.12
CA VAL A 108 -10.82 17.61 17.72
C VAL A 108 -10.29 17.09 19.05
N ARG A 109 -11.07 17.30 20.13
CA ARG A 109 -10.71 16.80 21.45
C ARG A 109 -10.55 15.28 21.41
N ARG A 110 -9.49 14.76 22.06
CA ARG A 110 -9.14 13.33 22.10
C ARG A 110 -10.34 12.43 22.46
N THR A 111 -11.21 12.90 23.34
CA THR A 111 -12.42 12.20 23.77
C THR A 111 -13.47 12.06 22.65
N GLU A 112 -13.69 13.11 21.86
CA GLU A 112 -14.71 13.13 20.80
C GLU A 112 -14.30 12.26 19.61
N SER A 113 -13.01 12.28 19.22
CA SER A 113 -12.51 11.41 18.15
C SER A 113 -12.58 9.93 18.54
N PHE A 114 -12.26 9.59 19.80
CA PHE A 114 -12.38 8.24 20.32
C PHE A 114 -13.84 7.78 20.45
N MET A 115 -14.74 8.65 20.93
CA MET A 115 -16.18 8.35 20.99
C MET A 115 -16.80 8.16 19.60
N SER A 116 -16.43 8.98 18.62
CA SER A 116 -16.86 8.81 17.24
C SER A 116 -16.40 7.49 16.64
N TYR A 117 -15.13 7.11 16.88
CA TYR A 117 -14.60 5.82 16.44
C TYR A 117 -15.31 4.63 17.12
N THR A 118 -15.41 4.63 18.45
CA THR A 118 -16.06 3.54 19.20
C THR A 118 -17.55 3.43 18.91
N ALA A 119 -18.23 4.53 18.61
CA ALA A 119 -19.62 4.51 18.12
C ALA A 119 -19.73 3.91 16.72
N TYR A 120 -18.74 4.14 15.85
CA TYR A 120 -18.68 3.58 14.50
C TYR A 120 -18.34 2.07 14.51
N ASP A 121 -17.47 1.64 15.42
CA ASP A 121 -17.06 0.25 15.61
C ASP A 121 -18.15 -0.62 16.25
N ARG A 122 -19.06 -0.03 17.04
CA ARG A 122 -20.15 -0.75 17.70
C ARG A 122 -21.31 -1.13 16.76
N SER A 123 -21.26 -0.76 15.48
CA SER A 123 -22.31 -1.10 14.51
C SER A 123 -22.18 -2.56 14.07
N PRO A 124 -23.21 -3.42 14.23
CA PRO A 124 -23.15 -4.87 13.93
C PRO A 124 -22.79 -5.21 12.48
N SER A 125 -23.02 -4.28 11.55
CA SER A 125 -22.72 -4.45 10.12
C SER A 125 -21.36 -3.91 9.71
N ASN A 126 -20.66 -3.19 10.59
CA ASN A 126 -19.45 -2.47 10.24
C ASN A 126 -18.23 -3.18 10.82
N HIS A 127 -17.43 -3.79 9.94
CA HIS A 127 -16.04 -4.10 10.27
C HIS A 127 -15.27 -2.79 10.20
N SER A 128 -15.26 -2.00 11.28
CA SER A 128 -14.52 -0.74 11.25
C SER A 128 -13.01 -1.02 11.25
N PHE A 129 -12.30 -0.40 10.32
CA PHE A 129 -10.84 -0.47 10.21
C PHE A 129 -10.32 0.89 9.80
N LEU A 130 -9.22 1.33 10.39
CA LEU A 130 -8.56 2.57 9.98
C LEU A 130 -7.75 2.29 8.72
N VAL A 131 -8.08 2.95 7.62
CA VAL A 131 -7.16 3.07 6.49
C VAL A 131 -6.26 4.28 6.73
N VAL A 132 -5.01 4.04 7.11
CA VAL A 132 -4.03 5.13 7.23
C VAL A 132 -3.19 5.18 5.96
N GLN A 133 -3.37 6.26 5.19
CA GLN A 133 -2.35 6.65 4.21
C GLN A 133 -1.08 7.09 4.95
N LEU A 134 0.01 6.35 4.72
CA LEU A 134 1.24 6.53 5.46
C LEU A 134 2.24 7.36 4.66
N SER A 135 2.33 8.65 5.01
CA SER A 135 3.51 9.46 4.69
C SER A 135 4.73 8.98 5.48
N SER A 136 5.94 9.24 4.98
CA SER A 136 7.22 8.78 5.54
C SER A 136 7.36 9.05 7.06
N LYS A 137 6.79 10.15 7.58
CA LYS A 137 6.78 10.47 9.03
C LYS A 137 5.86 9.56 9.85
N LYS A 138 4.66 9.23 9.36
CA LYS A 138 3.68 8.38 10.08
C LYS A 138 4.13 6.91 10.17
N THR A 139 4.95 6.45 9.22
CA THR A 139 5.50 5.09 9.23
C THR A 139 6.42 4.83 10.43
N ARG A 140 7.13 5.86 10.91
CA ARG A 140 8.00 5.75 12.10
C ARG A 140 7.21 5.54 13.39
N LEU A 141 6.06 6.20 13.53
CA LEU A 141 5.18 6.06 14.70
C LEU A 141 4.57 4.66 14.76
N LEU A 142 4.13 4.13 13.62
CA LEU A 142 3.62 2.76 13.54
C LEU A 142 4.67 1.71 13.89
N ARG A 143 5.91 1.89 13.43
CA ARG A 143 6.98 0.95 13.77
C ARG A 143 7.24 0.92 15.27
N ARG A 144 7.20 2.08 15.97
CA ARG A 144 7.30 2.14 17.43
C ARG A 144 6.15 1.42 18.13
N HIS A 145 4.91 1.61 17.65
CA HIS A 145 3.73 0.98 18.25
C HIS A 145 3.65 -0.53 17.98
N ASN A 146 4.08 -0.99 16.81
CA ASN A 146 4.11 -2.43 16.51
C ASN A 146 5.18 -3.15 17.35
N LEU A 147 6.32 -2.50 17.61
CA LEU A 147 7.35 -3.04 18.51
C LEU A 147 6.85 -3.20 19.95
N SER A 148 5.94 -2.34 20.43
CA SER A 148 5.33 -2.49 21.77
C SER A 148 4.25 -3.56 21.85
N LEU A 149 3.75 -4.08 20.72
CA LEU A 149 2.80 -5.20 20.69
C LEU A 149 3.51 -6.57 20.59
N LEU A 150 4.84 -6.57 20.36
CA LEU A 150 5.67 -7.77 20.18
C LEU A 150 6.63 -8.04 21.36
N ALA A 151 6.63 -7.18 22.39
CA ALA A 151 7.42 -7.29 23.61
C ALA A 151 6.52 -7.59 24.81
#